data_AF-M1D5H2-F1
#
_entry.id   AF-M1D5H2-F1
#
_cell.length_a   1.000
_cell.length_b   1.000
_cell.length_c   1.000
_cell.angle_alpha   90.00
_cell.angle_beta   90.00
_cell.angle_gamma   90.00
#
_symmetry.space_group_name_H-M   'P 1'
#
loop_
_entity.id
_entity.type
_entity.pdbx_description
1 polymer ?
#
loop_
_entity_poly.entity_id
_entity_poly.type
_entity_poly.pdbx_seq_one_letter_code
_entity_poly.pdbx_strand_id
1 'polypeptide(L)'
;MWAGQLGDGRAITLGEVLNSKSERWELQLKGAGKTPYSRFADGLAVLRSSIREFLCSEAMHSLGIPTTRALCLVMTGKDVSRDMFYDGNPKDEPGAIVCRVAESFLRFGSYQLHAFRGKEDLEIVRTLADYTIRLHFPHLENMSKSESISFSTGEEDDSVVDLTSNKYAAWAVEVAERTASTIARWQGVGFTHGVMNTDNMSVLGLTIDYGPFGFLDAFDPSFTPNTTDLPGRRYCFANQPDIGLWNVAQFATTLSTAQLLNDKEANYAMERYGIKFMDDYQVIMTKKLGLVKYNKHMIGELLKNMAVDKVDYTNFFRLLSNIKADPTISDKQLLIPLKAALLDIGQERKEAWTSWVKSYIQELSTSGVSDDERKASMNSVNPKYILRNYLCQSAIDAAEQEDFGEVRRLLKVMQRPFDEQPGMEKYARLPPAWAYRPGVGMLSCSS
;
A
#
# COMPACT_ATOMS: atom_id res chain seq x y z
N MET A 1 16.55 9.78 11.24
CA MET A 1 16.70 9.63 12.70
C MET A 1 16.47 8.16 13.04
N TRP A 2 17.32 7.58 13.89
CA TRP A 2 17.11 6.21 14.40
C TRP A 2 16.31 6.27 15.71
N ALA A 3 15.26 5.46 15.81
CA ALA A 3 14.31 5.51 16.94
C ALA A 3 14.73 4.64 18.14
N GLY A 4 15.92 4.03 18.10
CA GLY A 4 16.37 3.06 19.10
C GLY A 4 15.54 1.79 19.09
N GLN A 5 15.51 1.09 20.23
CA GLN A 5 14.74 -0.16 20.37
C GLN A 5 13.23 0.08 20.38
N LEU A 6 12.55 -0.48 19.39
CA LEU A 6 11.09 -0.65 19.34
C LEU A 6 10.74 -2.08 19.79
N GLY A 7 9.84 -2.75 19.09
CA GLY A 7 9.34 -4.09 19.38
C GLY A 7 7.81 -4.11 19.39
N ASP A 8 7.25 -5.25 19.75
CA ASP A 8 5.82 -5.44 19.84
C ASP A 8 5.24 -4.73 21.07
N GLY A 9 5.15 -3.39 21.01
CA GLY A 9 4.74 -2.55 22.15
C GLY A 9 3.24 -2.60 22.48
N ARG A 10 2.42 -3.11 21.57
CA ARG A 10 0.97 -3.35 21.76
C ARG A 10 0.48 -4.57 20.99
N ALA A 11 1.38 -5.51 20.72
CA ALA A 11 1.09 -6.72 19.98
C ALA A 11 1.66 -7.93 20.74
N ILE A 12 1.00 -9.07 20.63
CA ILE A 12 1.45 -10.32 21.25
C ILE A 12 1.29 -11.43 20.22
N THR A 13 2.38 -12.08 19.84
CA THR A 13 2.34 -13.28 19.00
C THR A 13 1.88 -14.45 19.83
N LEU A 14 0.75 -15.06 19.44
CA LEU A 14 0.23 -16.26 20.11
C LEU A 14 1.01 -17.51 19.73
N GLY A 15 1.51 -17.53 18.49
CA GLY A 15 2.23 -18.64 17.92
C GLY A 15 1.97 -18.76 16.43
N GLU A 16 2.35 -19.91 15.89
CA GLU A 16 2.25 -20.22 14.47
C GLU A 16 1.33 -21.42 14.28
N VAL A 17 0.52 -21.40 13.23
CA VAL A 17 -0.31 -22.53 12.83
C VAL A 17 0.07 -22.98 11.42
N LEU A 18 -0.03 -24.28 11.19
CA LEU A 18 -0.05 -24.84 9.84
C LEU A 18 -1.51 -25.02 9.42
N ASN A 19 -1.89 -24.43 8.30
CA ASN A 19 -3.22 -24.63 7.75
C ASN A 19 -3.33 -26.00 7.04
N SER A 20 -4.51 -26.32 6.49
CA SER A 20 -4.74 -27.59 5.78
C SER A 20 -3.92 -27.77 4.49
N LYS A 21 -3.26 -26.71 4.01
CA LYS A 21 -2.34 -26.74 2.87
C LYS A 21 -0.87 -26.78 3.30
N SER A 22 -0.60 -26.97 4.59
CA SER A 22 0.74 -26.91 5.19
C SER A 22 1.42 -25.55 5.03
N GLU A 23 0.65 -24.48 4.83
CA GLU A 23 1.16 -23.10 4.85
C GLU A 23 1.24 -22.62 6.30
N ARG A 24 2.34 -21.97 6.65
CA ARG A 24 2.59 -21.42 7.98
C ARG A 24 2.02 -20.02 8.11
N TRP A 25 1.30 -19.78 9.19
CA TRP A 25 0.69 -18.49 9.52
C TRP A 25 0.97 -18.14 10.98
N GLU A 26 1.52 -16.96 11.22
CA GLU A 26 1.67 -16.35 12.54
C GLU A 26 0.34 -15.70 12.96
N LEU A 27 -0.08 -15.90 14.21
CA LEU A 27 -1.23 -15.21 14.81
C LEU A 27 -0.75 -14.19 15.82
N GLN A 28 -1.16 -12.93 15.65
CA GLN A 28 -0.77 -11.84 16.53
C GLN A 28 -1.98 -11.04 17.01
N LEU A 29 -2.13 -10.88 18.32
CA LEU A 29 -3.17 -10.04 18.90
C LEU A 29 -2.64 -8.61 19.09
N LYS A 30 -3.24 -7.65 18.39
CA LYS A 30 -2.93 -6.23 18.55
C LYS A 30 -3.94 -5.57 19.48
N GLY A 31 -3.45 -4.87 20.50
CA GLY A 31 -4.24 -4.24 21.56
C GLY A 31 -4.49 -5.13 22.78
N ALA A 32 -3.80 -6.28 22.90
CA ALA A 32 -4.03 -7.26 23.96
C ALA A 32 -3.45 -6.87 25.34
N GLY A 33 -2.65 -5.80 25.43
CA GLY A 33 -2.08 -5.33 26.68
C GLY A 33 -0.60 -4.99 26.59
N LYS A 34 -0.03 -4.59 27.73
CA LYS A 34 1.38 -4.21 27.85
C LYS A 34 2.32 -5.38 27.59
N THR A 35 3.47 -5.05 27.02
CA THR A 35 4.64 -5.92 26.84
C THR A 35 5.88 -5.20 27.39
N PRO A 36 7.04 -5.87 27.51
CA PRO A 36 8.30 -5.21 27.81
C PRO A 36 8.70 -4.11 26.81
N TYR A 37 8.04 -4.07 25.64
CA TYR A 37 8.32 -3.12 24.56
C TYR A 37 7.30 -1.97 24.49
N SER A 38 6.32 -1.90 25.40
CA SER A 38 5.29 -0.84 25.41
C SER A 38 5.83 0.57 25.69
N ARG A 39 7.08 0.70 26.12
CA ARG A 39 7.69 1.97 26.55
C ARG A 39 6.78 2.64 27.60
N PHE A 40 6.23 3.80 27.30
CA PHE A 40 5.33 4.57 28.17
C PHE A 40 3.83 4.34 27.88
N ALA A 41 3.48 3.53 26.87
CA ALA A 41 2.10 3.30 26.45
C ALA A 41 1.41 2.17 27.24
N ASP A 42 0.10 2.06 27.08
CA ASP A 42 -0.74 1.07 27.77
C ASP A 42 -0.82 -0.30 27.09
N GLY A 43 -0.32 -0.43 25.86
CA GLY A 43 -0.37 -1.67 25.08
C GLY A 43 -1.77 -2.04 24.55
N LEU A 44 -2.75 -1.15 24.70
CA LEU A 44 -4.14 -1.37 24.28
C LEU A 44 -4.44 -0.74 22.92
N ALA A 45 -5.51 -1.18 22.28
CA ALA A 45 -6.05 -0.56 21.07
C ALA A 45 -7.51 -0.18 21.27
N VAL A 46 -7.96 0.83 20.52
CA VAL A 46 -9.35 1.30 20.51
C VAL A 46 -10.11 0.75 19.32
N LEU A 47 -11.43 0.65 19.44
CA LEU A 47 -12.34 0.11 18.44
C LEU A 47 -12.17 0.79 17.08
N ARG A 48 -12.04 2.13 17.07
CA ARG A 48 -11.83 2.92 15.86
C ARG A 48 -10.61 2.47 15.06
N SER A 49 -9.42 2.46 15.68
CA SER A 49 -8.18 1.99 15.07
C SER A 49 -8.27 0.53 14.60
N SER A 50 -8.97 -0.29 15.39
CA SER A 50 -9.12 -1.73 15.16
C SER A 50 -10.03 -2.04 13.97
N ILE A 51 -11.15 -1.30 13.82
CA ILE A 51 -12.04 -1.39 12.65
C ILE A 51 -11.31 -0.99 11.37
N ARG A 52 -10.52 0.09 11.43
CA ARG A 52 -9.74 0.57 10.27
C ARG A 52 -8.73 -0.46 9.80
N GLU A 53 -7.94 -1.03 10.70
CA GLU A 53 -6.99 -2.10 10.37
C GLU A 53 -7.71 -3.35 9.85
N PHE A 54 -8.76 -3.80 10.53
CA PHE A 54 -9.54 -4.96 10.11
C PHE A 54 -10.10 -4.81 8.68
N LEU A 55 -10.74 -3.69 8.37
CA LEU A 55 -11.31 -3.44 7.05
C LEU A 55 -10.23 -3.25 5.98
N CYS A 56 -9.13 -2.56 6.30
CA CYS A 56 -8.11 -2.24 5.31
C CYS A 56 -7.26 -3.44 4.93
N SER A 57 -6.92 -4.31 5.88
CA SER A 57 -6.29 -5.62 5.62
C SER A 57 -7.07 -6.41 4.57
N GLU A 58 -8.39 -6.52 4.75
CA GLU A 58 -9.23 -7.34 3.86
C GLU A 58 -9.54 -6.64 2.52
N ALA A 59 -9.64 -5.31 2.51
CA ALA A 59 -9.78 -4.52 1.30
C ALA A 59 -8.52 -4.61 0.42
N MET A 60 -7.33 -4.47 1.01
CA MET A 60 -6.06 -4.58 0.29
C MET A 60 -5.87 -5.98 -0.31
N HIS A 61 -6.23 -7.02 0.44
CA HIS A 61 -6.22 -8.40 -0.07
C HIS A 61 -7.14 -8.55 -1.28
N SER A 62 -8.35 -8.02 -1.20
CA SER A 62 -9.37 -8.12 -2.27
C SER A 62 -9.06 -7.24 -3.48
N LEU A 63 -8.22 -6.21 -3.33
CA LEU A 63 -7.61 -5.44 -4.40
C LEU A 63 -6.40 -6.16 -5.05
N GLY A 64 -6.02 -7.33 -4.56
CA GLY A 64 -4.85 -8.09 -5.04
C GLY A 64 -3.51 -7.53 -4.58
N ILE A 65 -3.49 -6.76 -3.48
CA ILE A 65 -2.28 -6.17 -2.92
C ILE A 65 -1.80 -7.03 -1.73
N PRO A 66 -0.53 -7.46 -1.70
CA PRO A 66 0.02 -8.23 -0.59
C PRO A 66 -0.13 -7.48 0.73
N THR A 67 -0.65 -8.15 1.74
CA THR A 67 -1.00 -7.54 3.02
C THR A 67 -1.12 -8.56 4.15
N THR A 68 -0.86 -8.12 5.39
CA THR A 68 -1.32 -8.83 6.58
C THR A 68 -2.85 -8.90 6.62
N ARG A 69 -3.38 -10.05 7.01
CA ARG A 69 -4.82 -10.32 7.06
C ARG A 69 -5.38 -10.09 8.45
N ALA A 70 -6.69 -9.85 8.54
CA ALA A 70 -7.37 -9.67 9.81
C ALA A 70 -8.37 -10.82 10.05
N LEU A 71 -8.06 -11.69 11.01
CA LEU A 71 -8.84 -12.89 11.30
C LEU A 71 -10.12 -12.57 12.07
N CYS A 72 -10.02 -11.74 13.10
CA CYS A 72 -11.17 -11.31 13.88
C CYS A 72 -10.93 -9.97 14.59
N LEU A 73 -12.02 -9.35 15.00
CA LEU A 73 -12.09 -8.13 15.79
C LEU A 73 -13.03 -8.36 16.96
N VAL A 74 -12.56 -8.10 18.18
CA VAL A 74 -13.34 -8.26 19.41
C VAL A 74 -13.26 -7.00 20.26
N MET A 75 -14.37 -6.63 20.91
CA MET A 75 -14.38 -5.58 21.93
C MET A 75 -13.85 -6.15 23.26
N THR A 76 -13.18 -5.31 24.05
CA THR A 76 -12.68 -5.70 25.38
C THR A 76 -13.73 -5.51 26.47
N GLY A 77 -14.80 -4.76 26.20
CA GLY A 77 -15.78 -4.32 27.20
C GLY A 77 -15.23 -3.29 28.19
N LYS A 78 -14.07 -2.68 27.90
CA LYS A 78 -13.44 -1.63 28.71
C LYS A 78 -13.07 -0.45 27.84
N ASP A 79 -13.19 0.74 28.39
CA ASP A 79 -12.71 1.95 27.72
C ASP A 79 -11.20 2.13 27.87
N VAL A 80 -10.63 2.82 26.90
CA VAL A 80 -9.21 3.09 26.76
C VAL A 80 -9.04 4.57 26.46
N SER A 81 -8.28 5.26 27.30
CA SER A 81 -8.08 6.71 27.18
C SER A 81 -7.11 7.03 26.04
N ARG A 82 -7.51 7.88 25.10
CA ARG A 82 -6.70 8.32 23.95
C ARG A 82 -6.77 9.82 23.76
N ASP A 83 -5.61 10.41 23.54
CA ASP A 83 -5.48 11.75 22.97
C ASP A 83 -5.22 11.59 21.46
N MET A 84 -6.28 11.74 20.67
CA MET A 84 -6.21 11.55 19.22
C MET A 84 -5.39 12.65 18.53
N PHE A 85 -5.36 13.86 19.08
CA PHE A 85 -4.70 15.01 18.47
C PHE A 85 -3.37 15.38 19.14
N TYR A 86 -3.01 14.71 20.23
CA TYR A 86 -1.84 15.05 21.06
C TYR A 86 -1.91 16.49 21.58
N ASP A 87 -3.13 16.98 21.88
CA ASP A 87 -3.39 18.36 22.32
C ASP A 87 -3.61 18.49 23.83
N GLY A 88 -3.47 17.38 24.58
CA GLY A 88 -3.65 17.30 26.02
C GLY A 88 -5.09 17.01 26.46
N ASN A 89 -6.02 16.73 25.53
CA ASN A 89 -7.44 16.44 25.85
C ASN A 89 -7.81 14.99 25.55
N PRO A 90 -7.40 14.03 26.39
CA PRO A 90 -7.73 12.63 26.19
C PRO A 90 -9.24 12.37 26.35
N LYS A 91 -9.74 11.42 25.55
CA LYS A 91 -11.12 10.90 25.62
C LYS A 91 -11.08 9.40 25.79
N ASP A 92 -12.08 8.87 26.49
CA ASP A 92 -12.27 7.44 26.61
C ASP A 92 -12.95 6.92 25.33
N GLU A 93 -12.31 5.93 24.70
CA GLU A 93 -12.81 5.24 23.52
C GLU A 93 -12.98 3.75 23.84
N PRO A 94 -13.97 3.04 23.27
CA PRO A 94 -14.14 1.60 23.50
C PRO A 94 -12.88 0.82 23.11
N GLY A 95 -12.38 -0.04 24.00
CA GLY A 95 -11.24 -0.89 23.73
C GLY A 95 -11.56 -2.05 22.80
N ALA A 96 -10.59 -2.44 21.96
CA ALA A 96 -10.73 -3.56 21.05
C ALA A 96 -9.40 -4.28 20.81
N ILE A 97 -9.50 -5.52 20.31
CA ILE A 97 -8.38 -6.36 19.91
C ILE A 97 -8.62 -6.85 18.48
N VAL A 98 -7.62 -6.71 17.63
CA VAL A 98 -7.59 -7.34 16.29
C VAL A 98 -6.65 -8.53 16.34
N CYS A 99 -7.12 -9.70 15.90
CA CYS A 99 -6.24 -10.80 15.57
C CYS A 99 -5.76 -10.65 14.13
N ARG A 100 -4.46 -10.37 13.97
CA ARG A 100 -3.77 -10.26 12.69
C ARG A 100 -3.16 -11.62 12.35
N VAL A 101 -3.15 -11.95 11.07
CA VAL A 101 -2.47 -13.16 10.57
C VAL A 101 -1.63 -12.83 9.34
N ALA A 102 -0.43 -13.38 9.28
CA ALA A 102 0.51 -13.22 8.17
C ALA A 102 1.40 -14.46 8.07
N GLU A 103 2.02 -14.68 6.91
CA GLU A 103 3.06 -15.71 6.78
C GLU A 103 4.24 -15.41 7.72
N SER A 104 4.58 -14.12 7.89
CA SER A 104 5.44 -13.65 8.97
C SER A 104 5.23 -12.17 9.29
N PHE A 105 5.49 -11.78 10.54
CA PHE A 105 5.56 -10.38 10.97
C PHE A 105 7.00 -9.81 10.98
N LEU A 106 7.97 -10.50 10.36
CA LEU A 106 9.34 -10.02 10.22
C LEU A 106 9.46 -8.77 9.33
N ARG A 107 10.33 -7.85 9.77
CA ARG A 107 10.41 -6.48 9.24
C ARG A 107 11.85 -6.08 9.01
N PHE A 108 12.09 -5.02 8.24
CA PHE A 108 13.47 -4.50 8.08
C PHE A 108 14.04 -4.09 9.46
N GLY A 109 13.21 -3.47 10.29
CA GLY A 109 13.55 -3.12 11.68
C GLY A 109 14.00 -4.28 12.57
N SER A 110 13.51 -5.51 12.31
CA SER A 110 13.90 -6.72 13.05
C SER A 110 15.39 -7.01 12.92
N TYR A 111 15.98 -6.73 11.77
CA TYR A 111 17.41 -6.94 11.49
C TYR A 111 18.24 -5.72 11.92
N GLN A 112 17.73 -4.52 11.63
CA GLN A 112 18.42 -3.26 11.91
C GLN A 112 18.78 -3.08 13.37
N LEU A 113 17.89 -3.52 14.29
CA LEU A 113 18.15 -3.42 15.72
C LEU A 113 19.44 -4.14 16.13
N HIS A 114 19.65 -5.35 15.60
CA HIS A 114 20.82 -6.17 15.92
C HIS A 114 22.08 -5.63 15.25
N ALA A 115 22.01 -5.20 13.99
CA ALA A 115 23.13 -4.53 13.34
C ALA A 115 23.55 -3.24 14.07
N PHE A 116 22.59 -2.47 14.60
CA PHE A 116 22.86 -1.24 15.33
C PHE A 116 23.50 -1.47 16.71
N ARG A 117 23.19 -2.58 17.40
CA ARG A 117 23.75 -2.91 18.73
C ARG A 117 25.25 -3.25 18.69
N GLY A 118 25.79 -3.57 17.52
CA GLY A 118 27.21 -3.78 17.30
C GLY A 118 27.59 -5.23 17.10
N LYS A 119 28.90 -5.49 17.15
CA LYS A 119 29.52 -6.74 16.67
C LYS A 119 28.95 -8.02 17.31
N GLU A 120 28.58 -7.95 18.58
CA GLU A 120 28.07 -9.11 19.34
C GLU A 120 26.72 -9.63 18.81
N ASP A 121 25.91 -8.76 18.21
CA ASP A 121 24.56 -9.09 17.72
C ASP A 121 24.54 -9.41 16.21
N LEU A 122 25.67 -9.30 15.48
CA LEU A 122 25.69 -9.53 14.03
C LEU A 122 25.36 -10.98 13.64
N GLU A 123 25.70 -11.94 14.50
CA GLU A 123 25.34 -13.33 14.27
C GLU A 123 23.82 -13.56 14.38
N ILE A 124 23.11 -12.72 15.14
CA ILE A 124 21.64 -12.75 15.19
C ILE A 124 21.05 -12.29 13.86
N VAL A 125 21.66 -11.29 13.19
CA VAL A 125 21.25 -10.86 11.84
C VAL A 125 21.36 -12.02 10.85
N ARG A 126 22.49 -12.74 10.86
CA ARG A 126 22.71 -13.93 10.02
C ARG A 126 21.70 -15.03 10.34
N THR A 127 21.54 -15.37 11.62
CA THR A 127 20.60 -16.41 12.08
C THR A 127 19.17 -16.09 11.64
N LEU A 128 18.74 -14.82 11.76
CA LEU A 128 17.41 -14.39 11.35
C LEU A 128 17.23 -14.39 9.83
N ALA A 129 18.28 -14.04 9.07
CA ALA A 129 18.28 -14.12 7.62
C ALA A 129 18.17 -15.57 7.13
N ASP A 130 18.97 -16.48 7.70
CA ASP A 130 18.90 -17.92 7.43
C ASP A 130 17.52 -18.49 7.77
N TYR A 131 16.95 -18.13 8.92
CA TYR A 131 15.59 -18.50 9.30
C TYR A 131 14.56 -18.07 8.25
N THR A 132 14.66 -16.82 7.82
CA THR A 132 13.70 -16.22 6.88
C THR A 132 13.81 -16.82 5.50
N ILE A 133 15.03 -17.01 5.00
CA ILE A 133 15.26 -17.63 3.69
C ILE A 133 14.73 -19.06 3.71
N ARG A 134 15.10 -19.86 4.70
CA ARG A 134 14.67 -21.26 4.80
C ARG A 134 13.15 -21.43 4.83
N LEU A 135 12.43 -20.55 5.52
CA LEU A 135 10.98 -20.70 5.70
C LEU A 135 10.13 -19.99 4.65
N HIS A 136 10.59 -18.84 4.15
CA HIS A 136 9.76 -17.98 3.30
C HIS A 136 10.34 -17.77 1.89
N PHE A 137 11.60 -18.14 1.66
CA PHE A 137 12.27 -18.10 0.36
C PHE A 137 13.04 -19.41 0.09
N PRO A 138 12.44 -20.59 0.29
CA PRO A 138 13.16 -21.87 0.25
C PRO A 138 13.78 -22.17 -1.12
N HIS A 139 13.28 -21.54 -2.20
CA HIS A 139 13.87 -21.63 -3.54
C HIS A 139 15.26 -21.00 -3.64
N LEU A 140 15.69 -20.20 -2.65
CA LEU A 140 17.02 -19.58 -2.60
C LEU A 140 18.08 -20.42 -1.86
N GLU A 141 17.69 -21.49 -1.14
CA GLU A 141 18.66 -22.33 -0.41
C GLU A 141 19.52 -23.20 -1.35
N ASN A 142 18.98 -23.60 -2.51
CA ASN A 142 19.64 -24.50 -3.45
C ASN A 142 19.61 -23.94 -4.88
N MET A 143 20.12 -22.73 -5.07
CA MET A 143 20.22 -22.14 -6.40
C MET A 143 21.27 -22.86 -7.24
N SER A 144 20.88 -23.37 -8.40
CA SER A 144 21.82 -23.85 -9.42
C SER A 144 22.34 -22.67 -10.24
N LYS A 145 23.65 -22.67 -10.58
CA LYS A 145 24.22 -21.72 -11.54
C LYS A 145 23.40 -21.70 -12.83
N SER A 146 22.77 -20.57 -13.12
CA SER A 146 22.00 -20.31 -14.33
C SER A 146 22.45 -18.96 -14.89
N GLU A 147 22.72 -18.89 -16.18
CA GLU A 147 23.08 -17.65 -16.88
C GLU A 147 22.02 -16.55 -16.71
N SER A 148 20.78 -16.90 -16.40
CA SER A 148 19.67 -15.97 -16.17
C SER A 148 19.69 -15.23 -14.83
N ILE A 149 20.59 -15.59 -13.91
CA ILE A 149 20.67 -15.04 -12.53
C ILE A 149 21.97 -14.25 -12.31
N SER A 150 22.86 -14.26 -13.31
CA SER A 150 24.09 -13.49 -13.34
C SER A 150 23.88 -12.22 -14.18
N PHE A 151 24.16 -11.05 -13.62
CA PHE A 151 23.88 -9.78 -14.29
C PHE A 151 25.12 -8.90 -14.39
N SER A 152 25.40 -8.40 -15.60
CA SER A 152 26.49 -7.45 -15.84
C SER A 152 26.11 -6.08 -15.31
N THR A 153 26.90 -5.56 -14.37
CA THR A 153 26.80 -4.19 -13.83
C THR A 153 27.74 -3.23 -14.57
N GLY A 154 28.17 -3.55 -15.80
CA GLY A 154 29.11 -2.77 -16.61
C GLY A 154 29.69 -3.51 -17.83
N GLU A 155 30.63 -2.87 -18.55
CA GLU A 155 31.35 -3.42 -19.72
C GLU A 155 32.68 -4.14 -19.35
N GLU A 156 33.08 -4.17 -18.07
CA GLU A 156 34.31 -4.82 -17.60
C GLU A 156 34.05 -6.19 -16.95
N ASP A 157 34.99 -7.13 -17.08
CA ASP A 157 34.89 -8.55 -16.69
C ASP A 157 34.62 -8.79 -15.18
N ASP A 158 34.96 -7.81 -14.32
CA ASP A 158 34.69 -7.83 -12.87
C ASP A 158 33.30 -7.28 -12.48
N SER A 159 32.42 -6.97 -13.45
CA SER A 159 31.13 -6.31 -13.21
C SER A 159 29.95 -7.27 -13.06
N VAL A 160 30.14 -8.59 -13.06
CA VAL A 160 28.99 -9.52 -12.95
C VAL A 160 28.63 -9.78 -11.49
N VAL A 161 27.40 -9.45 -11.08
CA VAL A 161 26.83 -9.92 -9.82
C VAL A 161 26.18 -11.28 -10.07
N ASP A 162 26.83 -12.35 -9.62
CA ASP A 162 26.29 -13.71 -9.62
C ASP A 162 25.52 -13.97 -8.32
N LEU A 163 24.19 -13.79 -8.37
CA LEU A 163 23.34 -14.02 -7.20
C LEU A 163 23.28 -15.51 -6.80
N THR A 164 23.66 -16.45 -7.67
CA THR A 164 23.67 -17.88 -7.32
C THR A 164 24.80 -18.23 -6.35
N SER A 165 25.82 -17.39 -6.25
CA SER A 165 26.95 -17.56 -5.34
C SER A 165 26.66 -17.11 -3.89
N ASN A 166 25.65 -16.25 -3.71
CA ASN A 166 25.30 -15.69 -2.41
C ASN A 166 23.78 -15.62 -2.22
N LYS A 167 23.23 -16.55 -1.42
CA LYS A 167 21.78 -16.60 -1.14
C LYS A 167 21.24 -15.34 -0.47
N TYR A 168 22.06 -14.60 0.28
CA TYR A 168 21.64 -13.35 0.91
C TYR A 168 21.48 -12.23 -0.11
N ALA A 169 22.33 -12.20 -1.15
CA ALA A 169 22.21 -11.25 -2.25
C ALA A 169 20.96 -11.50 -3.07
N ALA A 170 20.71 -12.76 -3.44
CA ALA A 170 19.46 -13.15 -4.12
C ALA A 170 18.23 -12.79 -3.30
N TRP A 171 18.27 -13.04 -1.99
CA TRP A 171 17.19 -12.69 -1.08
C TRP A 171 16.98 -11.18 -0.98
N ALA A 172 18.04 -10.39 -0.83
CA ALA A 172 17.94 -8.93 -0.77
C ALA A 172 17.31 -8.34 -2.06
N VAL A 173 17.65 -8.88 -3.22
CA VAL A 173 17.03 -8.54 -4.51
C VAL A 173 15.54 -8.88 -4.50
N GLU A 174 15.16 -10.09 -4.07
CA GLU A 174 13.74 -10.47 -4.04
C GLU A 174 12.92 -9.63 -3.05
N VAL A 175 13.49 -9.30 -1.88
CA VAL A 175 12.87 -8.36 -0.91
C VAL A 175 12.67 -6.98 -1.54
N ALA A 176 13.67 -6.49 -2.28
CA ALA A 176 13.61 -5.21 -2.98
C ALA A 176 12.51 -5.22 -4.07
N GLU A 177 12.46 -6.25 -4.89
CA GLU A 177 11.46 -6.41 -5.95
C GLU A 177 10.03 -6.54 -5.39
N ARG A 178 9.84 -7.35 -4.34
CA ARG A 178 8.53 -7.47 -3.66
C ARG A 178 8.07 -6.15 -3.06
N THR A 179 8.98 -5.39 -2.46
CA THR A 179 8.70 -4.06 -1.92
C THR A 179 8.30 -3.08 -3.04
N ALA A 180 9.05 -3.08 -4.14
CA ALA A 180 8.76 -2.27 -5.32
C ALA A 180 7.37 -2.59 -5.92
N SER A 181 7.05 -3.87 -6.10
CA SER A 181 5.74 -4.32 -6.59
C SER A 181 4.59 -3.87 -5.70
N THR A 182 4.73 -4.01 -4.38
CA THR A 182 3.68 -3.60 -3.44
C THR A 182 3.46 -2.09 -3.48
N ILE A 183 4.52 -1.29 -3.51
CA ILE A 183 4.40 0.18 -3.60
C ILE A 183 3.85 0.61 -4.96
N ALA A 184 4.25 -0.02 -6.07
CA ALA A 184 3.66 0.25 -7.39
C ALA A 184 2.14 0.01 -7.39
N ARG A 185 1.68 -1.05 -6.72
CA ARG A 185 0.25 -1.33 -6.51
C ARG A 185 -0.43 -0.29 -5.63
N TRP A 186 0.24 0.21 -4.58
CA TRP A 186 -0.27 1.33 -3.79
C TRP A 186 -0.50 2.57 -4.66
N GLN A 187 0.47 2.92 -5.51
CA GLN A 187 0.32 4.04 -6.45
C GLN A 187 -0.85 3.82 -7.43
N GLY A 188 -1.04 2.58 -7.90
CA GLY A 188 -2.11 2.22 -8.83
C GLY A 188 -3.54 2.37 -8.30
N VAL A 189 -3.74 2.16 -7.00
CA VAL A 189 -5.06 2.30 -6.33
C VAL A 189 -5.19 3.59 -5.54
N GLY A 190 -4.15 4.44 -5.53
CA GLY A 190 -4.15 5.69 -4.77
C GLY A 190 -4.04 5.47 -3.26
N PHE A 191 -3.39 4.40 -2.79
CA PHE A 191 -3.21 4.16 -1.36
C PHE A 191 -1.99 4.91 -0.81
N THR A 192 -2.16 5.59 0.33
CA THR A 192 -1.08 6.22 1.10
C THR A 192 -0.99 5.61 2.49
N HIS A 193 0.15 5.00 2.80
CA HIS A 193 0.36 4.29 4.07
C HIS A 193 0.49 5.25 5.27
N GLY A 194 1.14 6.40 5.07
CA GLY A 194 1.29 7.45 6.10
C GLY A 194 2.39 7.22 7.16
N VAL A 195 2.96 6.01 7.28
CA VAL A 195 4.03 5.68 8.25
C VAL A 195 4.98 4.60 7.72
N MET A 196 5.73 4.91 6.67
CA MET A 196 6.68 3.96 6.05
C MET A 196 8.05 3.97 6.77
N ASN A 197 8.04 3.85 8.11
CA ASN A 197 9.27 3.59 8.85
C ASN A 197 9.78 2.18 8.53
N THR A 198 11.07 1.92 8.73
CA THR A 198 11.67 0.60 8.43
C THR A 198 11.12 -0.53 9.33
N ASP A 199 10.62 -0.20 10.52
CA ASP A 199 9.86 -1.12 11.36
C ASP A 199 8.43 -1.37 10.87
N ASN A 200 7.95 -0.73 9.79
CA ASN A 200 6.69 -1.04 9.10
C ASN A 200 6.92 -1.59 7.67
N MET A 201 8.15 -2.01 7.35
CA MET A 201 8.47 -2.63 6.08
C MET A 201 8.60 -4.13 6.27
N SER A 202 7.63 -4.90 5.75
CA SER A 202 7.68 -6.37 5.79
C SER A 202 8.78 -6.91 4.87
N VAL A 203 9.53 -7.89 5.36
CA VAL A 203 10.53 -8.59 4.53
C VAL A 203 9.89 -9.43 3.42
N LEU A 204 8.60 -9.72 3.52
CA LEU A 204 7.83 -10.45 2.51
C LEU A 204 7.16 -9.52 1.48
N GLY A 205 7.33 -8.20 1.62
CA GLY A 205 6.65 -7.20 0.79
C GLY A 205 5.16 -7.06 1.10
N LEU A 206 4.72 -7.43 2.29
CA LEU A 206 3.33 -7.23 2.74
C LEU A 206 3.08 -5.79 3.19
N THR A 207 1.90 -5.25 2.86
CA THR A 207 1.36 -4.08 3.56
C THR A 207 1.05 -4.46 5.01
N ILE A 208 1.57 -3.70 5.97
CA ILE A 208 1.54 -4.06 7.40
C ILE A 208 1.38 -2.79 8.26
N ASP A 209 0.74 -2.93 9.42
CA ASP A 209 0.55 -1.84 10.40
C ASP A 209 -0.24 -0.63 9.87
N TYR A 210 -1.52 -0.90 9.62
CA TYR A 210 -2.53 0.09 9.29
C TYR A 210 -2.78 1.04 10.48
N GLY A 211 -2.15 2.22 10.44
CA GLY A 211 -2.45 3.34 11.34
C GLY A 211 -3.13 4.48 10.57
N PRO A 212 -2.48 5.65 10.41
CA PRO A 212 -3.03 6.76 9.66
C PRO A 212 -2.85 6.56 8.15
N PHE A 213 -3.50 5.55 7.57
CA PHE A 213 -3.54 5.37 6.12
C PHE A 213 -4.70 6.15 5.48
N GLY A 214 -4.66 6.31 4.16
CA GLY A 214 -5.78 6.85 3.40
C GLY A 214 -5.69 6.47 1.93
N PHE A 215 -6.83 6.20 1.32
CA PHE A 215 -6.95 6.18 -0.15
C PHE A 215 -7.22 7.60 -0.64
N LEU A 216 -6.66 7.95 -1.81
CA LEU A 216 -6.96 9.20 -2.48
C LEU A 216 -8.45 9.25 -2.82
N ASP A 217 -9.13 10.27 -2.30
CA ASP A 217 -10.38 10.75 -2.88
C ASP A 217 -10.01 11.57 -4.13
N ALA A 218 -9.89 12.90 -4.00
CA ALA A 218 -9.30 13.74 -5.03
C ALA A 218 -7.80 13.41 -5.23
N PHE A 219 -7.35 13.38 -6.48
CA PHE A 219 -5.95 13.17 -6.79
C PHE A 219 -5.12 14.36 -6.31
N ASP A 220 -4.23 14.09 -5.35
CA ASP A 220 -3.28 15.04 -4.83
C ASP A 220 -1.95 14.32 -4.57
N PRO A 221 -0.90 14.58 -5.39
CA PRO A 221 0.42 13.99 -5.19
C PRO A 221 1.00 14.25 -3.79
N SER A 222 0.63 15.37 -3.17
CA SER A 222 1.13 15.78 -1.85
C SER A 222 0.30 15.24 -0.68
N PHE A 223 -0.75 14.45 -0.95
CA PHE A 223 -1.63 13.91 0.08
C PHE A 223 -0.85 13.09 1.10
N THR A 224 -0.97 13.46 2.37
CA THR A 224 -0.59 12.61 3.50
C THR A 224 -1.79 12.51 4.44
N PRO A 225 -2.26 11.30 4.76
CA PRO A 225 -3.29 11.08 5.76
C PRO A 225 -2.76 11.28 7.18
N ASN A 226 -1.45 11.34 7.40
CA ASN A 226 -0.84 11.41 8.72
C ASN A 226 -0.59 12.86 9.17
N THR A 227 -1.29 13.31 10.21
CA THR A 227 -1.12 14.65 10.79
C THR A 227 0.26 14.87 11.40
N THR A 228 0.91 13.82 11.92
CA THR A 228 2.25 13.92 12.51
C THR A 228 3.35 13.95 11.45
N ASP A 229 3.01 13.68 10.18
CA ASP A 229 3.91 13.83 9.05
C ASP A 229 3.97 15.29 8.56
N LEU A 230 3.09 16.17 9.07
CA LEU A 230 3.09 17.59 8.73
C LEU A 230 4.10 18.37 9.60
N PRO A 231 4.74 19.42 9.04
CA PRO A 231 4.63 19.90 7.65
C PRO A 231 5.52 19.13 6.65
N GLY A 232 6.33 18.18 7.11
CA GLY A 232 7.39 17.53 6.31
C GLY A 232 6.91 16.68 5.13
N ARG A 233 5.71 16.10 5.21
CA ARG A 233 5.09 15.24 4.18
C ARG A 233 6.02 14.14 3.69
N ARG A 234 6.81 13.55 4.59
CA ARG A 234 7.79 12.51 4.26
C ARG A 234 7.10 11.31 3.62
N TYR A 235 5.92 10.95 4.10
CA TYR A 235 5.17 9.76 3.67
C TYR A 235 3.95 10.11 2.82
N CYS A 236 3.96 11.26 2.14
CA CYS A 236 2.89 11.60 1.21
C CYS A 236 2.89 10.66 -0.02
N PHE A 237 1.75 10.61 -0.70
CA PHE A 237 1.49 9.70 -1.82
C PHE A 237 2.63 9.66 -2.85
N ALA A 238 3.08 10.82 -3.33
CA ALA A 238 4.13 10.90 -4.35
C ALA A 238 5.50 10.41 -3.87
N ASN A 239 5.79 10.51 -2.57
CA ASN A 239 7.10 10.16 -2.00
C ASN A 239 7.25 8.67 -1.67
N GLN A 240 6.15 7.90 -1.62
CA GLN A 240 6.19 6.47 -1.23
C GLN A 240 7.20 5.63 -2.04
N PRO A 241 7.37 5.79 -3.36
CA PRO A 241 8.37 5.06 -4.14
C PRO A 241 9.80 5.33 -3.69
N ASP A 242 10.15 6.59 -3.47
CA ASP A 242 11.50 6.99 -3.04
C ASP A 242 11.77 6.56 -1.60
N ILE A 243 10.75 6.63 -0.73
CA ILE A 243 10.84 6.13 0.65
C ILE A 243 11.01 4.60 0.68
N GLY A 244 10.34 3.88 -0.22
CA GLY A 244 10.53 2.44 -0.37
C GLY A 244 11.98 2.09 -0.74
N LEU A 245 12.55 2.79 -1.73
CA LEU A 245 13.95 2.64 -2.11
C LEU A 245 14.88 2.96 -0.94
N TRP A 246 14.63 4.06 -0.23
CA TRP A 246 15.40 4.44 0.95
C TRP A 246 15.36 3.35 2.02
N ASN A 247 14.18 2.77 2.30
CA ASN A 247 14.05 1.68 3.26
C ASN A 247 14.79 0.40 2.81
N VAL A 248 14.77 0.07 1.52
CA VAL A 248 15.55 -1.05 0.95
C VAL A 248 17.05 -0.80 1.11
N ALA A 249 17.53 0.43 0.88
CA ALA A 249 18.93 0.80 1.11
C ALA A 249 19.35 0.61 2.58
N GLN A 250 18.47 0.98 3.52
CA GLN A 250 18.71 0.74 4.95
C GLN A 250 18.75 -0.76 5.30
N PHE A 251 17.90 -1.56 4.65
CA PHE A 251 17.92 -3.02 4.80
C PHE A 251 19.20 -3.64 4.22
N ALA A 252 19.61 -3.24 3.01
CA ALA A 252 20.86 -3.69 2.40
C ALA A 252 22.09 -3.34 3.26
N THR A 253 22.14 -2.11 3.80
CA THR A 253 23.20 -1.67 4.71
C THR A 253 23.27 -2.54 5.97
N THR A 254 22.12 -2.99 6.48
CA THR A 254 22.04 -3.89 7.64
C THR A 254 22.72 -5.22 7.33
N LEU A 255 22.46 -5.78 6.14
CA LEU A 255 23.05 -7.04 5.69
C LEU A 255 24.55 -6.88 5.38
N SER A 256 24.98 -5.76 4.78
CA SER A 256 26.39 -5.45 4.57
C SER A 256 27.15 -5.31 5.90
N THR A 257 26.54 -4.68 6.91
CA THR A 257 27.13 -4.55 8.26
C THR A 257 27.37 -5.93 8.90
N ALA A 258 26.48 -6.89 8.66
CA ALA A 258 26.61 -8.28 9.09
C ALA A 258 27.50 -9.15 8.17
N GLN A 259 28.17 -8.54 7.18
CA GLN A 259 29.01 -9.22 6.19
C GLN A 259 28.24 -10.32 5.42
N LEU A 260 26.98 -10.04 5.09
CA LEU A 260 26.13 -10.90 4.27
C LEU A 260 26.08 -10.43 2.81
N LEU A 261 26.32 -9.14 2.59
CA LEU A 261 26.40 -8.51 1.26
C LEU A 261 27.70 -7.75 1.10
N ASN A 262 28.26 -7.77 -0.11
CA ASN A 262 29.25 -6.79 -0.55
C ASN A 262 28.59 -5.57 -1.21
N ASP A 263 29.38 -4.53 -1.51
CA ASP A 263 28.87 -3.26 -2.05
C ASP A 263 28.19 -3.43 -3.43
N LYS A 264 28.70 -4.32 -4.29
CA LYS A 264 28.12 -4.58 -5.62
C LYS A 264 26.73 -5.22 -5.48
N GLU A 265 26.59 -6.21 -4.60
CA GLU A 265 25.32 -6.89 -4.32
C GLU A 265 24.29 -5.93 -3.71
N ALA A 266 24.70 -5.09 -2.77
CA ALA A 266 23.84 -4.09 -2.15
C ALA A 266 23.33 -3.05 -3.17
N ASN A 267 24.23 -2.55 -4.03
CA ASN A 267 23.87 -1.63 -5.11
C ASN A 267 22.91 -2.27 -6.11
N TYR A 268 23.16 -3.53 -6.45
CA TYR A 268 22.29 -4.27 -7.37
C TYR A 268 20.87 -4.45 -6.84
N ALA A 269 20.68 -4.74 -5.54
CA ALA A 269 19.34 -4.80 -4.95
C ALA A 269 18.57 -3.47 -5.07
N MET A 270 19.25 -2.33 -4.92
CA MET A 270 18.64 -1.00 -5.11
C MET A 270 18.30 -0.71 -6.57
N GLU A 271 19.16 -1.11 -7.51
CA GLU A 271 18.88 -1.00 -8.95
C GLU A 271 17.64 -1.83 -9.33
N ARG A 272 17.56 -3.07 -8.85
CA ARG A 272 16.43 -3.96 -9.08
C ARG A 272 15.12 -3.42 -8.52
N TYR A 273 15.14 -2.77 -7.36
CA TYR A 273 13.97 -2.04 -6.86
C TYR A 273 13.47 -1.01 -7.89
N GLY A 274 14.36 -0.17 -8.40
CA GLY A 274 14.02 0.92 -9.31
C GLY A 274 13.42 0.41 -10.63
N ILE A 275 14.07 -0.61 -11.22
CA ILE A 275 13.58 -1.27 -12.46
C ILE A 275 12.20 -1.89 -12.19
N LYS A 276 12.09 -2.71 -11.15
CA LYS A 276 10.86 -3.44 -10.85
C LYS A 276 9.68 -2.52 -10.55
N PHE A 277 9.91 -1.43 -9.80
CA PHE A 277 8.87 -0.44 -9.53
C PHE A 277 8.36 0.18 -10.83
N MET A 278 9.28 0.61 -11.70
CA MET A 278 8.91 1.26 -12.96
C MET A 278 8.21 0.30 -13.93
N ASP A 279 8.63 -0.96 -14.01
CA ASP A 279 7.98 -1.98 -14.84
C ASP A 279 6.54 -2.23 -14.37
N ASP A 280 6.36 -2.50 -13.08
CA ASP A 280 5.04 -2.78 -12.51
C ASP A 280 4.12 -1.54 -12.59
N TYR A 281 4.64 -0.34 -12.32
CA TYR A 281 3.88 0.90 -12.44
C TYR A 281 3.41 1.15 -13.87
N GLN A 282 4.28 0.94 -14.86
CA GLN A 282 3.93 1.07 -16.27
C GLN A 282 2.84 0.09 -16.68
N VAL A 283 2.96 -1.18 -16.27
CA VAL A 283 1.95 -2.21 -16.53
C VAL A 283 0.60 -1.83 -15.90
N ILE A 284 0.61 -1.39 -14.64
CA ILE A 284 -0.60 -0.97 -13.92
C ILE A 284 -1.27 0.19 -14.65
N MET A 285 -0.55 1.27 -14.91
CA MET A 285 -1.14 2.47 -15.54
C MET A 285 -1.63 2.18 -16.95
N THR A 286 -0.90 1.37 -17.73
CA THR A 286 -1.32 0.92 -19.07
C THR A 286 -2.68 0.22 -19.01
N LYS A 287 -2.84 -0.75 -18.08
CA LYS A 287 -4.10 -1.47 -17.89
C LYS A 287 -5.23 -0.57 -17.39
N LYS A 288 -4.94 0.35 -16.46
CA LYS A 288 -5.92 1.30 -15.94
C LYS A 288 -6.50 2.21 -17.03
N LEU A 289 -5.71 2.57 -18.04
CA LEU A 289 -6.15 3.35 -19.20
C LEU A 289 -6.68 2.48 -20.36
N GLY A 290 -6.60 1.14 -20.27
CA GLY A 290 -7.00 0.25 -21.37
C GLY A 290 -6.14 0.40 -22.63
N LEU A 291 -4.87 0.79 -22.48
CA LEU A 291 -3.91 0.93 -23.57
C LEU A 291 -3.22 -0.40 -23.88
N VAL A 292 -2.70 -0.55 -25.10
CA VAL A 292 -1.88 -1.72 -25.50
C VAL A 292 -0.43 -1.59 -25.01
N LYS A 293 0.08 -0.35 -24.93
CA LYS A 293 1.45 -0.03 -24.50
C LYS A 293 1.46 1.18 -23.57
N TYR A 294 2.51 1.30 -22.77
CA TYR A 294 2.69 2.45 -21.90
C TYR A 294 2.90 3.73 -22.71
N ASN A 295 2.13 4.78 -22.40
CA ASN A 295 2.28 6.10 -23.00
C ASN A 295 2.58 7.13 -21.90
N LYS A 296 3.88 7.42 -21.71
CA LYS A 296 4.39 8.31 -20.66
C LYS A 296 3.78 9.72 -20.74
N HIS A 297 3.65 10.28 -21.94
CA HIS A 297 3.17 11.64 -22.12
C HIS A 297 1.69 11.75 -21.75
N MET A 298 0.85 10.87 -22.29
CA MET A 298 -0.59 10.83 -22.02
C MET A 298 -0.90 10.63 -20.53
N ILE A 299 -0.17 9.73 -19.87
CA ILE A 299 -0.33 9.48 -18.43
C ILE A 299 0.14 10.68 -17.61
N GLY A 300 1.27 11.31 -17.98
CA GLY A 300 1.75 12.52 -17.32
C GLY A 300 0.77 13.68 -17.41
N GLU A 301 0.19 13.92 -18.59
CA GLU A 301 -0.83 14.96 -18.80
C GLU A 301 -2.13 14.65 -18.06
N LEU A 302 -2.55 13.38 -18.03
CA LEU A 302 -3.72 12.95 -17.26
C LEU A 302 -3.55 13.30 -15.77
N LEU A 303 -2.46 12.84 -15.16
CA LEU A 303 -2.21 13.05 -13.74
C LEU A 303 -2.06 14.54 -13.41
N LYS A 304 -1.46 15.33 -14.30
CA LYS A 304 -1.41 16.80 -14.18
C LYS A 304 -2.82 17.40 -14.16
N ASN A 305 -3.68 17.04 -15.11
CA ASN A 305 -5.05 17.55 -15.14
C ASN A 305 -5.84 17.12 -13.90
N MET A 306 -5.73 15.86 -13.48
CA MET A 306 -6.38 15.36 -12.25
C MET A 306 -5.92 16.13 -11.00
N ALA A 307 -4.64 16.49 -10.91
CA ALA A 307 -4.09 17.20 -9.75
C ALA A 307 -4.56 18.67 -9.70
N VAL A 308 -4.63 19.34 -10.85
CA VAL A 308 -5.10 20.73 -10.97
C VAL A 308 -6.59 20.81 -10.62
N ASP A 309 -7.40 19.92 -11.19
CA ASP A 309 -8.86 19.96 -11.05
C ASP A 309 -9.37 19.13 -9.84
N LYS A 310 -8.47 18.58 -9.02
CA LYS A 310 -8.78 17.75 -7.84
C LYS A 310 -9.79 16.64 -8.12
N VAL A 311 -9.60 15.94 -9.23
CA VAL A 311 -10.49 14.90 -9.72
C VAL A 311 -10.40 13.66 -8.85
N ASP A 312 -11.54 13.03 -8.54
CA ASP A 312 -11.56 11.76 -7.79
C ASP A 312 -10.81 10.66 -8.54
N TYR A 313 -9.76 10.12 -7.90
CA TYR A 313 -8.82 9.20 -8.53
C TYR A 313 -9.51 7.91 -8.98
N THR A 314 -10.26 7.28 -8.08
CA THR A 314 -10.91 5.99 -8.34
C THR A 314 -12.05 6.13 -9.36
N ASN A 315 -12.94 7.09 -9.15
CA ASN A 315 -14.11 7.27 -10.00
C ASN A 315 -13.72 7.70 -11.41
N PHE A 316 -12.66 8.50 -11.58
CA PHE A 316 -12.17 8.84 -12.92
C PHE A 316 -11.79 7.59 -13.72
N PHE A 317 -10.91 6.75 -13.18
CA PHE A 317 -10.48 5.53 -13.88
C PHE A 317 -11.64 4.56 -14.15
N ARG A 318 -12.60 4.46 -13.21
CA ARG A 318 -13.79 3.64 -13.41
C ARG A 318 -14.66 4.18 -14.54
N LEU A 319 -14.88 5.50 -14.59
CA LEU A 319 -15.70 6.15 -15.62
C LEU A 319 -15.02 6.20 -16.98
N LEU A 320 -13.68 6.29 -17.04
CA LEU A 320 -12.88 6.31 -18.26
C LEU A 320 -13.18 5.11 -19.17
N SER A 321 -13.50 3.96 -18.58
CA SER A 321 -13.90 2.74 -19.30
C SER A 321 -15.14 2.92 -20.21
N ASN A 322 -15.92 4.00 -20.02
CA ASN A 322 -17.10 4.30 -20.83
C ASN A 322 -16.82 5.23 -22.02
N ILE A 323 -15.60 5.76 -22.16
CA ILE A 323 -15.20 6.52 -23.36
C ILE A 323 -15.17 5.54 -24.54
N LYS A 324 -15.74 5.96 -25.67
CA LYS A 324 -15.80 5.20 -26.92
C LYS A 324 -14.62 5.57 -27.81
N ALA A 325 -14.00 4.58 -28.48
CA ALA A 325 -12.86 4.80 -29.36
C ALA A 325 -13.29 5.30 -30.76
N ASP A 326 -14.10 6.36 -30.78
CA ASP A 326 -14.69 6.94 -31.99
C ASP A 326 -14.26 8.40 -32.15
N PRO A 327 -13.38 8.70 -33.13
CA PRO A 327 -12.87 10.06 -33.36
C PRO A 327 -13.93 11.02 -33.95
N THR A 328 -15.12 10.52 -34.32
CA THR A 328 -16.20 11.34 -34.89
C THR A 328 -17.10 11.97 -33.83
N ILE A 329 -16.96 11.57 -32.55
CA ILE A 329 -17.73 12.14 -31.44
C ILE A 329 -17.42 13.63 -31.30
N SER A 330 -18.48 14.44 -31.26
CA SER A 330 -18.37 15.89 -31.13
C SER A 330 -17.77 16.32 -29.78
N ASP A 331 -17.04 17.43 -29.76
CA ASP A 331 -16.43 17.99 -28.55
C ASP A 331 -17.42 18.17 -27.39
N LYS A 332 -18.67 18.51 -27.69
CA LYS A 332 -19.74 18.68 -26.69
C LYS A 332 -20.12 17.36 -26.00
N GLN A 333 -19.83 16.22 -26.62
CA GLN A 333 -20.19 14.89 -26.13
C GLN A 333 -19.01 14.14 -25.49
N LEU A 334 -17.76 14.50 -25.82
CA LEU A 334 -16.56 13.80 -25.37
C LEU A 334 -16.45 13.66 -23.84
N LEU A 335 -16.85 14.69 -23.09
CA LEU A 335 -16.74 14.69 -21.63
C LEU A 335 -17.96 14.11 -20.91
N ILE A 336 -19.05 13.78 -21.62
CA ILE A 336 -20.29 13.28 -20.99
C ILE A 336 -20.02 12.04 -20.10
N PRO A 337 -19.25 11.02 -20.53
CA PRO A 337 -18.98 9.85 -19.69
C PRO A 337 -18.20 10.16 -18.41
N LEU A 338 -17.48 11.28 -18.37
CA LEU A 338 -16.64 11.70 -17.23
C LEU A 338 -17.31 12.75 -16.33
N LYS A 339 -18.53 13.18 -16.64
CA LYS A 339 -19.23 14.28 -15.96
C LYS A 339 -19.33 14.11 -14.44
N ALA A 340 -19.46 12.87 -13.95
CA ALA A 340 -19.56 12.59 -12.52
C ALA A 340 -18.22 12.74 -11.77
N ALA A 341 -17.07 12.73 -12.47
CA ALA A 341 -15.75 12.99 -11.91
C ALA A 341 -15.25 14.42 -12.19
N LEU A 342 -15.67 15.02 -13.31
CA LEU A 342 -15.32 16.39 -13.70
C LEU A 342 -16.40 17.39 -13.25
N LEU A 343 -16.45 17.64 -11.94
CA LEU A 343 -17.44 18.53 -11.32
C LEU A 343 -17.13 20.01 -11.62
N ASP A 344 -18.10 20.70 -12.22
CA ASP A 344 -18.14 22.16 -12.41
C ASP A 344 -16.79 22.84 -12.77
N ILE A 345 -16.17 22.38 -13.86
CA ILE A 345 -14.91 22.93 -14.37
C ILE A 345 -15.15 24.12 -15.32
N GLY A 346 -14.28 25.14 -15.23
CA GLY A 346 -14.29 26.32 -16.10
C GLY A 346 -13.97 26.01 -17.57
N GLN A 347 -14.22 26.97 -18.46
CA GLN A 347 -14.07 26.77 -19.92
C GLN A 347 -12.65 26.35 -20.34
N GLU A 348 -11.62 27.02 -19.81
CA GLU A 348 -10.22 26.68 -20.06
C GLU A 348 -9.90 25.24 -19.66
N ARG A 349 -10.40 24.80 -18.49
CA ARG A 349 -10.21 23.43 -18.01
C ARG A 349 -10.96 22.41 -18.87
N LYS A 350 -12.17 22.74 -19.34
CA LYS A 350 -12.92 21.90 -20.30
C LYS A 350 -12.13 21.69 -21.59
N GLU A 351 -11.46 22.72 -22.10
CA GLU A 351 -10.60 22.61 -23.29
C GLU A 351 -9.40 21.71 -23.05
N ALA A 352 -8.73 21.82 -21.89
CA ALA A 352 -7.63 20.93 -21.51
C ALA A 352 -8.06 19.45 -21.45
N TRP A 353 -9.21 19.17 -20.83
CA TRP A 353 -9.77 17.81 -20.77
C TRP A 353 -10.21 17.30 -22.14
N THR A 354 -10.85 18.15 -22.95
CA THR A 354 -11.27 17.80 -24.31
C THR A 354 -10.07 17.44 -25.17
N SER A 355 -9.00 18.21 -25.09
CA SER A 355 -7.73 17.94 -25.78
C SER A 355 -7.16 16.58 -25.37
N TRP A 356 -7.08 16.31 -24.06
CA TRP A 356 -6.58 15.04 -23.56
C TRP A 356 -7.44 13.84 -24.00
N VAL A 357 -8.77 13.96 -23.92
CA VAL A 357 -9.70 12.89 -24.36
C VAL A 357 -9.59 12.64 -25.86
N LYS A 358 -9.40 13.66 -26.70
CA LYS A 358 -9.15 13.48 -28.14
C LYS A 358 -7.88 12.67 -28.40
N SER A 359 -6.77 13.04 -27.75
CA SER A 359 -5.51 12.29 -27.85
C SER A 359 -5.66 10.85 -27.35
N TYR A 360 -6.42 10.64 -26.28
CA TYR A 360 -6.74 9.31 -25.77
C TYR A 360 -7.56 8.47 -26.77
N ILE A 361 -8.62 9.02 -27.35
CA ILE A 361 -9.44 8.34 -28.37
C ILE A 361 -8.61 8.00 -29.61
N GLN A 362 -7.70 8.88 -30.03
CA GLN A 362 -6.81 8.62 -31.15
C GLN A 362 -5.87 7.44 -30.87
N GLU A 363 -5.31 7.34 -29.66
CA GLU A 363 -4.49 6.18 -29.28
C GLU A 363 -5.35 4.90 -29.27
N LEU A 364 -6.56 4.96 -28.71
CA LEU A 364 -7.47 3.82 -28.63
C LEU A 364 -7.92 3.33 -30.02
N SER A 365 -8.23 4.23 -30.95
CA SER A 365 -8.72 3.87 -32.29
C SER A 365 -7.67 3.11 -33.11
N THR A 366 -6.38 3.29 -32.79
CA THR A 366 -5.26 2.56 -33.42
C THR A 366 -4.96 1.21 -32.77
N SER A 367 -5.61 0.87 -31.65
CA SER A 367 -5.32 -0.36 -30.89
C SER A 367 -5.93 -1.64 -31.48
N GLY A 368 -7.02 -1.52 -32.26
CA GLY A 368 -7.78 -2.66 -32.75
C GLY A 368 -8.63 -3.39 -31.69
N VAL A 369 -8.66 -2.91 -30.44
CA VAL A 369 -9.45 -3.49 -29.36
C VAL A 369 -10.85 -2.90 -29.34
N SER A 370 -11.89 -3.76 -29.24
CA SER A 370 -13.27 -3.27 -29.17
C SER A 370 -13.56 -2.52 -27.87
N ASP A 371 -14.55 -1.63 -27.89
CA ASP A 371 -14.94 -0.86 -26.69
C ASP A 371 -15.41 -1.76 -25.54
N ASP A 372 -16.09 -2.88 -25.84
CA ASP A 372 -16.62 -3.78 -24.82
C ASP A 372 -15.50 -4.62 -24.17
N GLU A 373 -14.56 -5.13 -24.96
CA GLU A 373 -13.37 -5.83 -24.45
C GLU A 373 -12.51 -4.89 -23.61
N ARG A 374 -12.26 -3.66 -24.10
CA ARG A 374 -11.52 -2.64 -23.36
C ARG A 374 -12.20 -2.31 -22.04
N LYS A 375 -13.51 -2.08 -22.06
CA LYS A 375 -14.29 -1.78 -20.85
C LYS A 375 -14.23 -2.92 -19.84
N ALA A 376 -14.38 -4.16 -20.27
CA ALA A 376 -14.28 -5.34 -19.39
C ALA A 376 -12.88 -5.44 -18.76
N SER A 377 -11.82 -5.29 -19.57
CA SER A 377 -10.43 -5.29 -19.11
C SER A 377 -10.17 -4.17 -18.09
N MET A 378 -10.56 -2.93 -18.40
CA MET A 378 -10.40 -1.79 -17.49
C MET A 378 -11.19 -1.99 -16.18
N ASN A 379 -12.43 -2.49 -16.25
CA ASN A 379 -13.24 -2.71 -15.05
C ASN A 379 -12.69 -3.82 -14.15
N SER A 380 -11.92 -4.76 -14.68
CA SER A 380 -11.24 -5.79 -13.88
C SER A 380 -10.04 -5.28 -13.06
N VAL A 381 -9.51 -4.10 -13.40
CA VAL A 381 -8.34 -3.49 -12.72
C VAL A 381 -8.62 -2.13 -12.09
N ASN A 382 -9.72 -1.46 -12.48
CA ASN A 382 -10.16 -0.21 -11.91
C ASN A 382 -11.30 -0.47 -10.92
N PRO A 383 -11.03 -0.42 -9.60
CA PRO A 383 -12.04 -0.71 -8.61
C PRO A 383 -13.19 0.30 -8.71
N LYS A 384 -14.40 -0.17 -8.47
CA LYS A 384 -15.57 0.67 -8.25
C LYS A 384 -15.63 1.17 -6.80
N TYR A 385 -15.15 0.36 -5.87
CA TYR A 385 -15.19 0.63 -4.44
C TYR A 385 -13.79 0.58 -3.86
N ILE A 386 -13.44 1.60 -3.09
CA ILE A 386 -12.23 1.66 -2.25
C ILE A 386 -12.64 1.97 -0.82
N LEU A 387 -11.77 1.64 0.13
CA LEU A 387 -12.02 1.87 1.55
C LEU A 387 -11.75 3.34 1.92
N ARG A 388 -12.64 4.24 1.48
CA ARG A 388 -12.54 5.68 1.73
C ARG A 388 -12.63 5.95 3.23
N ASN A 389 -11.89 6.95 3.70
CA ASN A 389 -11.82 7.26 5.14
C ASN A 389 -13.19 7.61 5.74
N TYR A 390 -14.08 8.29 4.99
CA TYR A 390 -15.43 8.60 5.48
C TYR A 390 -16.33 7.37 5.63
N LEU A 391 -16.10 6.32 4.82
CA LEU A 391 -16.82 5.04 4.93
C LEU A 391 -16.38 4.30 6.19
N CYS A 392 -15.07 4.28 6.47
CA CYS A 392 -14.55 3.80 7.74
C CYS A 392 -15.18 4.55 8.91
N GLN A 393 -15.19 5.89 8.86
CA GLN A 393 -15.75 6.68 9.94
C GLN A 393 -17.25 6.40 10.15
N SER A 394 -18.03 6.29 9.07
CA SER A 394 -19.45 5.96 9.19
C SER A 394 -19.68 4.59 9.85
N ALA A 395 -18.80 3.62 9.55
CA ALA A 395 -18.85 2.30 10.17
C ALA A 395 -18.39 2.32 11.64
N ILE A 396 -17.42 3.17 11.98
CA ILE A 396 -16.95 3.41 13.35
C ILE A 396 -18.06 4.06 14.18
N ASP A 397 -18.66 5.15 13.69
CA ASP A 397 -19.73 5.89 14.37
C ASP A 397 -20.91 4.96 14.72
N ALA A 398 -21.26 4.04 13.81
CA ALA A 398 -22.27 3.02 14.07
C ALA A 398 -21.82 1.97 15.10
N ALA A 399 -20.58 1.49 15.00
CA ALA A 399 -20.04 0.48 15.90
C ALA A 399 -19.85 0.98 17.34
N GLU A 400 -19.60 2.28 17.54
CA GLU A 400 -19.57 2.91 18.87
C GLU A 400 -20.95 2.93 19.54
N GLN A 401 -22.03 2.81 18.76
CA GLN A 401 -23.40 2.60 19.23
C GLN A 401 -23.80 1.11 19.23
N GLU A 402 -22.81 0.21 19.21
CA GLU A 402 -22.97 -1.25 19.14
C GLU A 402 -23.67 -1.76 17.87
N ASP A 403 -23.84 -0.93 16.84
CA ASP A 403 -24.33 -1.34 15.52
C ASP A 403 -23.17 -1.70 14.58
N PHE A 404 -22.82 -2.98 14.55
CA PHE A 404 -21.80 -3.52 13.66
C PHE A 404 -22.30 -3.81 12.22
N GLY A 405 -23.54 -3.44 11.90
CA GLY A 405 -24.16 -3.68 10.60
C GLY A 405 -23.41 -3.02 9.44
N GLU A 406 -22.96 -1.77 9.62
CA GLU A 406 -22.23 -1.04 8.59
C GLU A 406 -20.79 -1.57 8.40
N VAL A 407 -20.10 -1.98 9.47
CA VAL A 407 -18.78 -2.65 9.39
C VAL A 407 -18.88 -3.93 8.54
N ARG A 408 -19.87 -4.78 8.82
CA ARG A 408 -20.10 -6.03 8.06
C ARG A 408 -20.46 -5.76 6.60
N ARG A 409 -21.26 -4.72 6.35
CA ARG A 409 -21.66 -4.34 4.99
C ARG A 409 -20.48 -3.81 4.18
N LEU A 410 -19.66 -2.95 4.79
CA LEU A 410 -18.46 -2.41 4.17
C LEU A 410 -17.44 -3.51 3.87
N LEU A 411 -17.21 -4.45 4.79
CA LEU A 411 -16.39 -5.64 4.53
C LEU A 411 -16.89 -6.42 3.30
N LYS A 412 -18.19 -6.69 3.22
CA LYS A 412 -18.79 -7.42 2.09
C LYS A 412 -18.64 -6.69 0.76
N VAL A 413 -18.75 -5.35 0.76
CA VAL A 413 -18.52 -4.55 -0.45
C VAL A 413 -17.05 -4.63 -0.87
N MET A 414 -16.12 -4.52 0.09
CA MET A 414 -14.68 -4.57 -0.17
C MET A 414 -14.17 -5.94 -0.63
N GLN A 415 -14.91 -7.03 -0.41
CA GLN A 415 -14.55 -8.36 -0.92
C GLN A 415 -14.62 -8.47 -2.45
N ARG A 416 -15.36 -7.58 -3.13
CA ARG A 416 -15.51 -7.57 -4.59
C ARG A 416 -15.41 -6.13 -5.13
N PRO A 417 -14.26 -5.46 -4.96
CA PRO A 417 -14.15 -4.02 -5.15
C PRO A 417 -14.27 -3.61 -6.63
N PHE A 418 -14.07 -4.53 -7.57
CA PHE A 418 -14.16 -4.31 -9.03
C PHE A 418 -15.57 -4.51 -9.60
N ASP A 419 -16.41 -5.26 -8.89
CA ASP A 419 -17.73 -5.68 -9.37
C ASP A 419 -18.76 -4.55 -9.29
N GLU A 420 -19.75 -4.60 -10.18
CA GLU A 420 -20.99 -3.87 -9.99
C GLU A 420 -21.83 -4.57 -8.90
N GLN A 421 -22.21 -3.84 -7.85
CA GLN A 421 -22.98 -4.39 -6.73
C GLN A 421 -24.30 -3.62 -6.58
N PRO A 422 -25.43 -4.17 -7.05
CA PRO A 422 -26.73 -3.51 -6.97
C PRO A 422 -27.12 -3.12 -5.54
N GLY A 423 -27.55 -1.88 -5.34
CA GLY A 423 -27.93 -1.34 -4.03
C GLY A 423 -26.74 -0.87 -3.17
N MET A 424 -25.51 -0.96 -3.68
CA MET A 424 -24.29 -0.53 -2.99
C MET A 424 -23.71 0.76 -3.61
N GLU A 425 -24.47 1.48 -4.42
CA GLU A 425 -24.01 2.69 -5.13
C GLU A 425 -23.53 3.78 -4.16
N LYS A 426 -24.07 3.82 -2.93
CA LYS A 426 -23.65 4.77 -1.89
C LYS A 426 -22.15 4.67 -1.56
N TYR A 427 -21.55 3.48 -1.69
CA TYR A 427 -20.15 3.22 -1.35
C TYR A 427 -19.16 3.69 -2.42
N ALA A 428 -19.64 4.04 -3.61
CA ALA A 428 -18.82 4.61 -4.68
C ALA A 428 -18.91 6.16 -4.74
N ARG A 429 -19.69 6.77 -3.86
CA ARG A 429 -19.89 8.23 -3.85
C ARG A 429 -18.63 8.95 -3.38
N LEU A 430 -18.49 10.17 -3.89
CA LEU A 430 -17.50 11.13 -3.42
C LEU A 430 -17.68 11.39 -1.91
N PRO A 431 -16.59 11.73 -1.20
CA PRO A 431 -16.68 12.11 0.20
C PRO A 431 -17.65 13.28 0.41
N PRO A 432 -18.56 13.20 1.40
CA PRO A 432 -19.40 14.33 1.79
C PRO A 432 -18.57 15.45 2.44
N ALA A 433 -19.11 16.67 2.51
CA ALA A 433 -18.35 17.83 3.01
C ALA A 433 -17.75 17.65 4.42
N TRP A 434 -18.44 16.91 5.31
CA TRP A 434 -17.96 16.65 6.66
C TRP A 434 -16.74 15.73 6.72
N ALA A 435 -16.44 14.97 5.65
CA ALA A 435 -15.36 13.99 5.62
C ALA A 435 -13.97 14.62 5.70
N TYR A 436 -13.83 15.91 5.36
CA TYR A 436 -12.56 16.62 5.34
C TYR A 436 -12.11 17.13 6.71
N ARG A 437 -12.86 16.85 7.78
CA ARG A 437 -12.48 17.24 9.15
C ARG A 437 -11.30 16.40 9.68
N PRO A 438 -10.46 16.95 10.58
CA PRO A 438 -9.48 16.17 11.33
C PRO A 438 -10.14 15.00 12.09
N GLY A 439 -9.45 13.86 12.17
CA GLY A 439 -9.99 12.60 12.70
C GLY A 439 -10.73 11.74 11.67
N VAL A 440 -11.00 12.25 10.47
CA VAL A 440 -11.61 11.49 9.36
C VAL A 440 -10.67 11.47 8.15
N GLY A 441 -10.51 12.62 7.49
CA GLY A 441 -9.64 12.76 6.30
C GLY A 441 -8.15 12.86 6.65
N MET A 442 -7.83 13.31 7.85
CA MET A 442 -6.46 13.38 8.41
C MET A 442 -6.45 12.72 9.79
N LEU A 443 -5.48 11.84 10.01
CA LEU A 443 -5.40 10.90 11.12
C LEU A 443 -4.02 10.98 11.80
N SER A 444 -3.94 10.60 13.07
CA SER A 444 -2.68 10.55 13.81
C SER A 444 -2.19 9.10 14.01
N CYS A 445 -0.96 8.91 14.49
CA CYS A 445 -0.46 7.57 14.83
C CYS A 445 -1.18 6.92 16.05
N SER A 446 -1.86 7.72 16.89
CA SER A 446 -2.78 7.24 17.93
C SER A 446 -4.18 6.91 17.39
N SER A 447 -4.45 7.22 16.11
CA SER A 447 -5.74 6.99 15.45
C SER A 447 -5.96 5.57 14.96
#